data_AF-A0A921FHI1-F1
#
_entry.id   AF-A0A921FHI1-F1
#
_cell.length_a   1.000
_cell.length_b   1.000
_cell.length_c   1.000
_cell.angle_alpha   90.00
_cell.angle_beta   90.00
_cell.angle_gamma   90.00
#
_symmetry.space_group_name_H-M   'P 1'
#
loop_
_entity.id
_entity.type
_entity.pdbx_description
1 polymer ?
#
loop_
_entity_poly.entity_id
_entity_poly.type
_entity_poly.pdbx_seq_one_letter_code
_entity_poly.pdbx_strand_id
1 'polypeptide(L)'
;MNYFRKNSGTGSNKHSSTPIRMRIILGVILVLFAMLIGQLAYLQLVYGSRFKAEVQKTDSTVVLHQVPRGVMYDSKGRVLVGNKATNAITYTKSASTTTADIYKISNALSNYIKISDEKPTKQMAADYYLANEDNNTKISNALPKSAKIDADGNKKTSAEIYQAELAYVEKMNPKLTTRQKTAALIFNKISGAYTLSTIYIKNKGLTDREIAQVGEHLSELPGVGIGTDWQRSYPNGSSIQSIIGSVSTEKSGLPSDSLQYYLRNGYSRNDRVGTSYLEKEYEPLLKGTKSTNQVITKSNGNIQQTKTVYNGQAGASLMLTIDAKYQKQVQATLKRVYSTAVGNGAARYSNGAYAVAMNPQTGALLAVAGINRNTNTGKTTDNALGVINQSFVMGSVVKGATVGGGLINKVITPENN
;
A
#
# COMPACT_ATOMS: atom_id res chain seq x y z
N MET A 1 -92.60 17.71 64.17
CA MET A 1 -91.47 17.78 65.11
C MET A 1 -90.35 16.88 64.57
N ASN A 2 -89.28 17.37 63.94
CA ASN A 2 -88.09 17.99 64.56
C ASN A 2 -87.78 17.47 65.97
N TYR A 3 -86.71 16.68 66.13
CA TYR A 3 -85.44 17.15 66.74
C TYR A 3 -84.49 16.02 67.21
N PHE A 4 -83.21 16.13 66.80
CA PHE A 4 -81.94 15.66 67.44
C PHE A 4 -81.72 14.14 67.67
N ARG A 5 -80.54 13.54 67.46
CA ARG A 5 -79.17 14.06 67.68
C ARG A 5 -78.13 13.24 66.88
N LYS A 6 -77.15 13.95 66.32
CA LYS A 6 -75.93 13.47 65.64
C LYS A 6 -74.96 12.93 66.70
N ASN A 7 -74.42 11.73 66.54
CA ASN A 7 -73.29 11.26 67.35
C ASN A 7 -72.01 11.34 66.52
N SER A 8 -71.06 12.12 66.99
CA SER A 8 -69.72 12.32 66.45
C SER A 8 -68.76 11.26 66.99
N GLY A 9 -68.07 10.54 66.10
CA GLY A 9 -67.07 9.55 66.48
C GLY A 9 -66.13 9.23 65.32
N THR A 10 -65.09 10.06 65.19
CA THR A 10 -63.73 9.75 64.68
C THR A 10 -63.57 8.60 63.68
N GLY A 11 -63.19 8.97 62.45
CA GLY A 11 -62.63 8.03 61.49
C GLY A 11 -61.38 7.35 62.02
N SER A 12 -61.42 6.02 62.13
CA SER A 12 -60.24 5.19 62.29
C SER A 12 -59.92 4.56 60.94
N ASN A 13 -58.92 5.12 60.26
CA ASN A 13 -58.26 4.49 59.11
C ASN A 13 -57.88 3.04 59.48
N LYS A 14 -58.52 2.06 58.84
CA LYS A 14 -58.01 0.69 58.82
C LYS A 14 -56.71 0.70 58.02
N HIS A 15 -55.58 0.87 58.70
CA HIS A 15 -54.28 0.53 58.14
C HIS A 15 -54.27 -0.98 57.90
N SER A 16 -54.25 -1.39 56.63
CA SER A 16 -53.91 -2.74 56.23
C SER A 16 -52.48 -3.02 56.72
N SER A 17 -52.36 -3.77 57.81
CA SER A 17 -51.06 -4.20 58.31
C SER A 17 -50.47 -5.20 57.31
N THR A 18 -49.45 -4.80 56.58
CA THR A 18 -48.66 -5.71 55.74
C THR A 18 -48.12 -6.86 56.59
N PRO A 19 -48.36 -8.13 56.22
CA PRO A 19 -47.90 -9.27 57.00
C PRO A 19 -46.37 -9.23 57.14
N ILE A 20 -45.86 -9.58 58.32
CA ILE A 20 -44.43 -9.48 58.68
C ILE A 20 -43.50 -10.13 57.64
N ARG A 21 -43.94 -11.23 57.02
CA ARG A 21 -43.22 -11.91 55.92
C ARG A 21 -42.95 -10.99 54.72
N MET A 22 -43.88 -10.11 54.38
CA MET A 22 -43.74 -9.17 53.27
C MET A 22 -42.75 -8.05 53.58
N ARG A 23 -42.65 -7.61 54.85
CA ARG A 23 -41.64 -6.63 55.28
C ARG A 23 -40.22 -7.21 55.28
N ILE A 24 -40.08 -8.49 55.63
CA ILE A 24 -38.80 -9.21 55.58
C ILE A 24 -38.33 -9.35 54.14
N ILE A 25 -39.21 -9.79 53.22
CA ILE A 25 -38.88 -9.91 51.79
C ILE A 25 -38.52 -8.54 51.21
N LEU A 26 -39.28 -7.49 51.54
CA LEU A 26 -38.98 -6.13 51.10
C LEU A 26 -37.60 -5.65 51.61
N GLY A 27 -37.26 -5.93 52.87
CA GLY A 27 -35.96 -5.60 53.44
C GLY A 27 -34.79 -6.31 52.76
N VAL A 28 -34.95 -7.61 52.46
CA VAL A 28 -33.93 -8.39 51.73
C VAL A 28 -33.73 -7.84 50.31
N ILE A 29 -34.82 -7.52 49.61
CA ILE A 29 -34.75 -6.92 48.27
C ILE A 29 -34.04 -5.56 48.32
N LEU A 30 -34.32 -4.74 49.35
CA LEU A 30 -33.73 -3.41 49.50
C LEU A 30 -32.22 -3.50 49.77
N VAL A 31 -31.79 -4.46 50.58
CA VAL A 31 -30.37 -4.74 50.83
C VAL A 31 -29.66 -5.21 49.56
N LEU A 32 -30.26 -6.12 48.79
CA LEU A 32 -29.71 -6.55 47.49
C LEU A 32 -29.62 -5.38 46.50
N PHE A 33 -30.63 -4.51 46.46
CA PHE A 33 -30.60 -3.31 45.63
C PHE A 33 -29.50 -2.32 46.06
N ALA A 34 -29.35 -2.09 47.36
CA ALA A 34 -28.28 -1.25 47.90
C ALA A 34 -26.90 -1.81 47.55
N MET A 35 -26.73 -3.14 47.60
CA MET A 35 -25.49 -3.82 47.21
C MET A 35 -25.21 -3.66 45.71
N LEU A 36 -26.22 -3.79 44.84
CA LEU A 36 -26.07 -3.57 43.40
C LEU A 36 -25.77 -2.10 43.06
N ILE A 37 -26.42 -1.15 43.73
CA ILE A 37 -26.15 0.29 43.55
C ILE A 37 -24.73 0.62 44.02
N GLY A 38 -24.31 0.08 45.17
CA GLY A 38 -22.95 0.22 45.68
C GLY A 38 -21.91 -0.37 44.72
N GLN A 39 -22.18 -1.56 44.18
CA GLN A 39 -21.31 -2.19 43.19
C GLN A 39 -21.23 -1.37 41.90
N LEU A 40 -22.35 -0.81 41.43
CA LEU A 40 -22.40 0.04 40.25
C LEU A 40 -21.61 1.34 40.47
N ALA A 41 -21.78 1.98 41.63
CA ALA A 41 -21.02 3.17 42.02
C ALA A 41 -19.52 2.87 42.13
N TYR A 42 -19.14 1.73 42.72
CA TYR A 42 -17.74 1.27 42.80
C TYR A 42 -17.13 1.07 41.40
N LEU A 43 -17.87 0.42 40.49
CA LEU A 43 -17.42 0.22 39.10
C LEU A 43 -17.21 1.56 38.38
N GLN A 44 -18.12 2.52 38.58
CA GLN A 44 -18.07 3.83 37.91
C GLN A 44 -17.00 4.77 38.50
N LEU A 45 -16.83 4.79 39.83
CA LEU A 45 -15.88 5.70 40.50
C LEU A 45 -14.44 5.19 40.49
N VAL A 46 -14.24 3.88 40.72
CA VAL A 46 -12.89 3.29 40.86
C VAL A 46 -12.35 2.80 39.52
N TYR A 47 -13.20 2.17 38.70
CA TYR A 47 -12.78 1.62 37.40
C TYR A 47 -13.22 2.45 36.20
N GLY A 48 -14.02 3.50 36.38
CA GLY A 48 -14.52 4.32 35.26
C GLY A 48 -13.41 4.94 34.42
N SER A 49 -12.31 5.39 35.03
CA SER A 49 -11.14 5.90 34.30
C SER A 49 -10.43 4.82 33.48
N ARG A 50 -10.33 3.59 34.01
CA ARG A 50 -9.77 2.43 33.29
C ARG A 50 -10.66 1.99 32.13
N PHE A 51 -11.97 1.85 32.34
CA PHE A 51 -12.89 1.50 31.25
C PHE A 51 -12.94 2.58 30.18
N LYS A 52 -12.93 3.87 30.57
CA LYS A 52 -12.84 4.97 29.61
C LYS A 52 -11.53 4.97 28.83
N ALA A 53 -10.40 4.67 29.48
CA ALA A 53 -9.11 4.51 28.81
C ALA A 53 -9.04 3.28 27.89
N GLU A 54 -9.67 2.17 28.27
CA GLU A 54 -9.72 0.93 27.47
C GLU A 54 -10.64 1.08 26.24
N VAL A 55 -11.77 1.78 26.40
CA VAL A 55 -12.62 2.20 25.28
C VAL A 55 -11.87 3.17 24.37
N GLN A 56 -11.15 4.16 24.92
CA GLN A 56 -10.34 5.07 24.11
C GLN A 56 -9.18 4.38 23.38
N LYS A 57 -8.59 3.32 23.95
CA LYS A 57 -7.60 2.48 23.25
C LYS A 57 -8.24 1.73 22.09
N THR A 58 -9.45 1.21 22.29
CA THR A 58 -10.25 0.53 21.26
C THR A 58 -10.66 1.50 20.14
N ASP A 59 -10.99 2.74 20.49
CA ASP A 59 -11.38 3.81 19.55
C ASP A 59 -10.19 4.52 18.89
N SER A 60 -8.95 4.15 19.23
CA SER A 60 -7.76 4.76 18.65
C SER A 60 -7.06 3.81 17.69
N THR A 61 -6.99 4.22 16.42
CA THR A 61 -6.32 3.45 15.38
C THR A 61 -5.07 4.16 14.91
N VAL A 62 -4.03 3.41 14.57
CA VAL A 62 -2.82 3.95 13.98
C VAL A 62 -2.87 3.90 12.46
N VAL A 63 -2.67 5.05 11.82
CA VAL A 63 -2.56 5.21 10.37
C VAL A 63 -1.12 5.52 10.01
N LEU A 64 -0.61 4.85 8.98
CA LEU A 64 0.77 4.98 8.51
C LEU A 64 0.84 5.84 7.25
N HIS A 65 1.76 6.81 7.21
CA HIS A 65 2.05 7.61 6.04
C HIS A 65 3.45 7.29 5.49
N GLN A 66 3.55 7.20 4.17
CA GLN A 66 4.82 6.93 3.49
C GLN A 66 5.79 8.11 3.64
N VAL A 67 7.06 7.78 3.70
CA VAL A 67 8.19 8.71 3.83
C VAL A 67 9.14 8.52 2.64
N PRO A 68 9.99 9.51 2.32
CA PRO A 68 10.96 9.35 1.25
C PRO A 68 11.96 8.23 1.57
N ARG A 69 12.33 7.46 0.55
CA ARG A 69 13.40 6.46 0.63
C ARG A 69 14.77 7.12 0.70
N GLY A 70 15.78 6.37 1.12
CA GLY A 70 17.17 6.79 1.09
C GLY A 70 17.64 7.24 -0.30
N VAL A 71 18.44 8.30 -0.33
CA VAL A 71 19.03 8.85 -1.57
C VAL A 71 20.28 8.07 -1.92
N MET A 72 20.52 7.82 -3.20
CA MET A 72 21.78 7.22 -3.65
C MET A 72 22.67 8.30 -4.26
N TYR A 73 23.91 8.34 -3.78
CA TYR A 73 24.95 9.25 -4.22
C TYR A 73 26.06 8.49 -4.92
N ASP A 74 26.75 9.17 -5.84
CA ASP A 74 27.99 8.68 -6.40
C ASP A 74 29.17 8.95 -5.46
N SER A 75 30.38 8.50 -5.83
CA SER A 75 31.58 8.67 -5.00
C SER A 75 32.04 10.12 -4.81
N LYS A 76 31.41 11.09 -5.50
CA LYS A 76 31.66 12.53 -5.38
C LYS A 76 30.50 13.26 -4.70
N GLY A 77 29.51 12.55 -4.15
CA GLY A 77 28.36 13.12 -3.47
C GLY A 77 27.28 13.68 -4.41
N ARG A 78 27.31 13.37 -5.71
CA ARG A 78 26.24 13.76 -6.64
C ARG A 78 25.07 12.81 -6.52
N VAL A 79 23.85 13.35 -6.50
CA VAL A 79 22.63 12.54 -6.45
C VAL A 79 22.49 11.72 -7.73
N LEU A 80 22.53 10.41 -7.60
CA LEU A 80 22.23 9.44 -8.66
C LEU A 80 20.72 9.14 -8.68
N VAL A 81 20.18 8.85 -7.49
CA VAL A 81 18.78 8.51 -7.27
C VAL A 81 18.25 9.37 -6.13
N GLY A 82 17.34 10.27 -6.44
CA GLY A 82 16.64 11.11 -5.49
C GLY A 82 15.17 10.72 -5.34
N ASN A 83 14.46 11.56 -4.60
CA ASN A 83 13.01 11.51 -4.49
C ASN A 83 12.43 12.82 -5.00
N LYS A 84 11.30 12.75 -5.68
CA LYS A 84 10.50 13.90 -6.09
C LYS A 84 9.17 13.82 -5.36
N ALA A 85 8.86 14.86 -4.58
CA ALA A 85 7.55 15.03 -3.97
C ALA A 85 6.51 15.32 -5.06
N THR A 86 5.39 14.63 -5.01
CA THR A 86 4.23 14.86 -5.87
C THR A 86 2.98 14.86 -5.00
N ASN A 87 2.09 15.82 -5.22
CA ASN A 87 0.81 15.85 -4.51
C ASN A 87 -0.01 14.60 -4.84
N ALA A 88 -0.75 14.11 -3.86
CA ALA A 88 -1.58 12.95 -4.00
C ALA A 88 -2.88 13.08 -3.21
N ILE A 89 -3.95 12.52 -3.75
CA ILE A 89 -5.21 12.32 -3.03
C ILE A 89 -5.19 10.91 -2.45
N THR A 90 -5.47 10.84 -1.16
CA THR A 90 -5.42 9.64 -0.35
C THR A 90 -6.81 9.29 0.15
N TYR A 91 -7.00 8.03 0.49
CA TYR A 91 -8.20 7.56 1.19
C TYR A 91 -7.80 6.64 2.33
N THR A 92 -8.33 6.91 3.52
CA THR A 92 -8.16 6.05 4.70
C THR A 92 -9.44 5.28 4.94
N LYS A 93 -9.40 3.96 4.75
CA LYS A 93 -10.57 3.10 4.92
C LYS A 93 -10.83 2.87 6.40
N SER A 94 -11.98 3.30 6.91
CA SER A 94 -12.38 3.03 8.30
C SER A 94 -12.84 1.58 8.48
N ALA A 95 -12.90 1.10 9.71
CA ALA A 95 -13.44 -0.23 10.02
C ALA A 95 -14.94 -0.35 9.72
N SER A 96 -15.70 0.75 9.74
CA SER A 96 -17.14 0.79 9.49
C SER A 96 -17.52 1.10 8.03
N THR A 97 -16.54 1.32 7.15
CA THR A 97 -16.80 1.68 5.75
C THR A 97 -17.51 0.54 5.01
N THR A 98 -18.76 0.76 4.61
CA THR A 98 -19.57 -0.22 3.85
C THR A 98 -19.38 -0.07 2.34
N THR A 99 -19.74 -1.09 1.56
CA THR A 99 -19.72 -1.02 0.08
C THR A 99 -20.55 0.16 -0.46
N ALA A 100 -21.69 0.47 0.16
CA ALA A 100 -22.52 1.60 -0.20
C ALA A 100 -21.81 2.94 0.05
N ASP A 101 -21.06 3.06 1.16
CA ASP A 101 -20.27 4.26 1.44
C ASP A 101 -19.14 4.42 0.43
N ILE A 102 -18.46 3.33 0.09
CA ILE A 102 -17.41 3.33 -0.94
C ILE A 102 -18.00 3.79 -2.28
N TYR A 103 -19.17 3.30 -2.65
CA TYR A 103 -19.85 3.72 -3.88
C TYR A 103 -20.19 5.23 -3.86
N LYS A 104 -20.76 5.74 -2.76
CA LYS A 104 -21.09 7.17 -2.60
C LYS A 104 -19.84 8.05 -2.68
N ILE A 105 -18.79 7.71 -1.93
CA ILE A 105 -17.52 8.45 -1.90
C ILE A 105 -16.85 8.42 -3.28
N SER A 106 -16.86 7.27 -3.96
CA SER A 106 -16.27 7.13 -5.30
C SER A 106 -16.98 8.02 -6.32
N ASN A 107 -18.31 8.10 -6.25
CA ASN A 107 -19.10 8.97 -7.10
C ASN A 107 -18.91 10.45 -6.78
N ALA A 108 -18.85 10.81 -5.50
CA ALA A 108 -18.59 12.18 -5.05
C ALA A 108 -17.20 12.65 -5.49
N LEU A 109 -16.15 11.86 -5.21
CA LEU A 109 -14.77 12.20 -5.56
C LEU A 109 -14.56 12.30 -7.08
N SER A 110 -15.25 11.47 -7.87
CA SER A 110 -15.20 11.54 -9.34
C SER A 110 -15.74 12.84 -9.94
N ASN A 111 -16.45 13.68 -9.18
CA ASN A 111 -16.80 15.04 -9.61
C ASN A 111 -15.57 15.94 -9.76
N TYR A 112 -14.59 15.75 -8.88
CA TYR A 112 -13.49 16.68 -8.69
C TYR A 112 -12.20 16.19 -9.33
N ILE A 113 -12.07 14.89 -9.57
CA ILE A 113 -10.86 14.29 -10.14
C ILE A 113 -11.12 13.43 -11.36
N LYS A 114 -10.11 13.33 -12.22
CA LYS A 114 -10.10 12.41 -13.36
C LYS A 114 -8.87 11.51 -13.31
N ILE A 115 -9.07 10.20 -13.45
CA ILE A 115 -7.99 9.23 -13.65
C ILE A 115 -7.95 8.87 -15.13
N SER A 116 -6.91 9.31 -15.84
CA SER A 116 -6.79 9.17 -17.31
C SER A 116 -5.71 8.20 -17.76
N ASP A 117 -4.76 7.90 -16.88
CA ASP A 117 -3.64 6.98 -17.10
C ASP A 117 -4.07 5.50 -16.99
N GLU A 118 -5.28 5.23 -16.51
CA GLU A 118 -5.82 3.90 -16.31
C GLU A 118 -7.25 3.77 -16.87
N LYS A 119 -7.61 2.56 -17.30
CA LYS A 119 -8.98 2.20 -17.68
C LYS A 119 -9.44 1.04 -16.80
N PRO A 120 -10.68 1.07 -16.26
CA PRO A 120 -11.19 -0.05 -15.49
C PRO A 120 -11.27 -1.31 -16.35
N THR A 121 -10.93 -2.46 -15.77
CA THR A 121 -11.19 -3.75 -16.40
C THR A 121 -12.70 -4.00 -16.50
N LYS A 122 -13.11 -5.01 -17.30
CA LYS A 122 -14.53 -5.40 -17.38
C LYS A 122 -15.07 -5.77 -16.01
N GLN A 123 -14.29 -6.53 -15.24
CA GLN A 123 -14.61 -6.91 -13.87
C GLN A 123 -14.79 -5.68 -12.97
N MET A 124 -13.81 -4.75 -12.95
CA MET A 124 -13.91 -3.53 -12.13
C MET A 124 -15.13 -2.68 -12.47
N ALA A 125 -15.50 -2.61 -13.77
CA ALA A 125 -16.70 -1.91 -14.22
C ALA A 125 -17.98 -2.62 -13.76
N ALA A 126 -18.00 -3.96 -13.78
CA ALA A 126 -19.10 -4.77 -13.28
C ALA A 126 -19.26 -4.67 -11.76
N ASP A 127 -18.18 -4.80 -10.99
CA ASP A 127 -18.16 -4.63 -9.53
C ASP A 127 -18.76 -3.26 -9.13
N TYR A 128 -18.32 -2.20 -9.80
CA TYR A 128 -18.84 -0.85 -9.57
C TYR A 128 -20.32 -0.71 -9.94
N TYR A 129 -20.75 -1.35 -11.03
CA TYR A 129 -22.14 -1.29 -11.48
C TYR A 129 -23.08 -2.01 -10.49
N LEU A 130 -22.66 -3.16 -9.98
CA LEU A 130 -23.36 -3.95 -8.96
C LEU A 130 -23.32 -3.32 -7.57
N ALA A 131 -22.38 -2.42 -7.29
CA ALA A 131 -22.35 -1.68 -6.03
C ALA A 131 -23.51 -0.66 -5.89
N ASN A 132 -24.18 -0.32 -6.99
CA ASN A 132 -25.42 0.43 -6.96
C ASN A 132 -26.60 -0.51 -6.66
N GLU A 133 -27.37 -0.21 -5.61
CA GLU A 133 -28.45 -1.07 -5.11
C GLU A 133 -29.57 -1.29 -6.12
N ASP A 134 -29.97 -0.25 -6.85
CA ASP A 134 -31.00 -0.35 -7.90
C ASP A 134 -30.54 -1.24 -9.05
N ASN A 135 -29.29 -1.08 -9.47
CA ASN A 135 -28.69 -1.89 -10.53
C ASN A 135 -28.55 -3.35 -10.08
N ASN A 136 -28.07 -3.58 -8.86
CA ASN A 136 -27.96 -4.92 -8.30
C ASN A 136 -29.31 -5.64 -8.31
N THR A 137 -30.36 -4.98 -7.79
CA THR A 137 -31.72 -5.53 -7.77
C THR A 137 -32.22 -5.88 -9.18
N LYS A 138 -31.97 -5.01 -10.16
CA LYS A 138 -32.32 -5.29 -11.58
C LYS A 138 -31.59 -6.50 -12.13
N ILE A 139 -30.28 -6.61 -11.90
CA ILE A 139 -29.47 -7.74 -12.40
C ILE A 139 -29.87 -9.03 -11.70
N SER A 140 -30.02 -8.98 -10.38
CA SER A 140 -30.47 -10.13 -9.61
C SER A 140 -31.81 -10.62 -10.13
N ASN A 141 -32.79 -9.74 -10.40
CA ASN A 141 -34.07 -10.15 -10.99
C ASN A 141 -34.00 -10.68 -12.43
N ALA A 142 -33.04 -10.21 -13.23
CA ALA A 142 -32.84 -10.67 -14.60
C ALA A 142 -32.10 -12.02 -14.70
N LEU A 143 -31.44 -12.48 -13.63
CA LEU A 143 -30.73 -13.75 -13.64
C LEU A 143 -31.68 -14.95 -13.69
N PRO A 144 -31.36 -16.00 -14.47
CA PRO A 144 -32.15 -17.21 -14.54
C PRO A 144 -32.17 -17.92 -13.18
N LYS A 145 -33.25 -18.68 -12.90
CA LYS A 145 -33.38 -19.43 -11.63
C LYS A 145 -32.21 -20.38 -11.39
N SER A 146 -31.63 -20.97 -12.44
CA SER A 146 -30.44 -21.83 -12.38
C SER A 146 -29.17 -21.13 -11.90
N ALA A 147 -29.11 -19.80 -11.95
CA ALA A 147 -28.00 -19.02 -11.39
C ALA A 147 -28.16 -18.75 -9.89
N LYS A 148 -29.37 -18.94 -9.34
CA LYS A 148 -29.70 -18.67 -7.93
C LYS A 148 -29.93 -19.92 -7.11
N ILE A 149 -30.26 -21.02 -7.77
CA ILE A 149 -30.65 -22.29 -7.17
C ILE A 149 -29.79 -23.39 -7.78
N ASP A 150 -29.32 -24.34 -6.97
CA ASP A 150 -28.59 -25.51 -7.43
C ASP A 150 -29.50 -26.58 -8.06
N ALA A 151 -28.93 -27.70 -8.49
CA ALA A 151 -29.67 -28.79 -9.11
C ALA A 151 -30.67 -29.46 -8.15
N ASP A 152 -30.45 -29.32 -6.84
CA ASP A 152 -31.22 -29.94 -5.77
C ASP A 152 -32.34 -29.01 -5.25
N GLY A 153 -32.46 -27.80 -5.79
CA GLY A 153 -33.48 -26.83 -5.39
C GLY A 153 -33.07 -25.92 -4.22
N ASN A 154 -31.84 -25.99 -3.74
CA ASN A 154 -31.33 -25.12 -2.68
C ASN A 154 -30.77 -23.81 -3.23
N LYS A 155 -30.87 -22.73 -2.44
CA LYS A 155 -30.31 -21.43 -2.81
C LYS A 155 -28.77 -21.53 -2.82
N LYS A 156 -28.17 -21.15 -3.94
CA LYS A 156 -26.71 -21.01 -4.09
C LYS A 156 -26.15 -20.03 -3.07
N THR A 157 -24.88 -20.20 -2.73
CA THR A 157 -24.18 -19.32 -1.81
C THR A 157 -24.13 -17.89 -2.34
N SER A 158 -24.04 -16.90 -1.44
CA SER A 158 -23.91 -15.48 -1.84
C SER A 158 -22.71 -15.24 -2.77
N ALA A 159 -21.62 -16.01 -2.59
CA ALA A 159 -20.45 -15.92 -3.45
C ALA A 159 -20.73 -16.42 -4.88
N GLU A 160 -21.41 -17.56 -5.02
CA GLU A 160 -21.79 -18.09 -6.33
C GLU A 160 -22.77 -17.17 -7.07
N ILE A 161 -23.76 -16.63 -6.36
CA ILE A 161 -24.73 -15.68 -6.93
C ILE A 161 -24.00 -14.43 -7.42
N TYR A 162 -23.08 -13.90 -6.61
CA TYR A 162 -22.28 -12.74 -6.99
C TYR A 162 -21.41 -13.00 -8.24
N GLN A 163 -20.80 -14.19 -8.36
CA GLN A 163 -20.05 -14.56 -9.57
C GLN A 163 -20.94 -14.63 -10.81
N ALA A 164 -22.18 -15.11 -10.67
CA ALA A 164 -23.15 -15.13 -11.76
C ALA A 164 -23.61 -13.70 -12.15
N GLU A 165 -23.86 -12.83 -11.16
CA GLU A 165 -24.17 -11.41 -11.37
C GLU A 165 -23.03 -10.70 -12.10
N LEU A 166 -21.78 -10.94 -11.68
CA LEU A 166 -20.59 -10.40 -12.33
C LEU A 166 -20.48 -10.86 -13.80
N ALA A 167 -20.56 -12.16 -14.05
CA ALA A 167 -20.46 -12.71 -15.40
C ALA A 167 -21.56 -12.16 -16.33
N TYR A 168 -22.77 -11.97 -15.79
CA TYR A 168 -23.88 -11.35 -16.54
C TYR A 168 -23.58 -9.89 -16.90
N VAL A 169 -23.12 -9.08 -15.94
CA VAL A 169 -22.81 -7.66 -16.17
C VAL A 169 -21.59 -7.49 -17.08
N GLU A 170 -20.57 -8.33 -16.97
CA GLU A 170 -19.42 -8.33 -17.89
C GLU A 170 -19.84 -8.59 -19.33
N LYS A 171 -20.81 -9.50 -19.54
CA LYS A 171 -21.38 -9.79 -20.85
C LYS A 171 -22.26 -8.64 -21.36
N MET A 172 -23.06 -8.03 -20.48
CA MET A 172 -23.86 -6.85 -20.79
C MET A 172 -22.99 -5.64 -21.17
N ASN A 173 -21.80 -5.54 -20.56
CA ASN A 173 -20.80 -4.49 -20.78
C ASN A 173 -21.39 -3.07 -20.74
N PRO A 174 -21.84 -2.61 -19.55
CA PRO A 174 -22.54 -1.34 -19.42
C PRO A 174 -21.69 -0.16 -19.91
N LYS A 175 -22.29 0.74 -20.69
CA LYS A 175 -21.62 1.96 -21.19
C LYS A 175 -21.45 2.96 -20.05
N LEU A 176 -20.30 2.92 -19.39
CA LEU A 176 -19.93 3.90 -18.37
C LEU A 176 -19.44 5.22 -18.99
N THR A 177 -19.91 6.34 -18.45
CA THR A 177 -19.37 7.68 -18.77
C THR A 177 -17.91 7.81 -18.30
N THR A 178 -17.17 8.80 -18.79
CA THR A 178 -15.78 9.08 -18.35
C THR A 178 -15.69 9.27 -16.83
N ARG A 179 -16.69 9.94 -16.24
CA ARG A 179 -16.79 10.13 -14.79
C ARG A 179 -17.05 8.80 -14.08
N GLN A 180 -18.00 8.00 -14.55
CA GLN A 180 -18.28 6.67 -13.97
C GLN A 180 -17.10 5.72 -14.10
N LYS A 181 -16.31 5.79 -15.16
CA LYS A 181 -15.06 5.03 -15.29
C LYS A 181 -14.04 5.43 -14.20
N THR A 182 -13.95 6.73 -13.90
CA THR A 182 -13.11 7.21 -12.80
C THR A 182 -13.66 6.73 -11.46
N ALA A 183 -14.97 6.85 -11.22
CA ALA A 183 -15.62 6.34 -10.01
C ALA A 183 -15.41 4.82 -9.84
N ALA A 184 -15.48 4.04 -10.92
CA ALA A 184 -15.22 2.60 -10.88
C ALA A 184 -13.78 2.28 -10.46
N LEU A 185 -12.79 3.04 -10.95
CA LEU A 185 -11.39 2.88 -10.52
C LEU A 185 -11.22 3.21 -9.04
N ILE A 186 -11.80 4.33 -8.57
CA ILE A 186 -11.76 4.73 -7.16
C ILE A 186 -12.42 3.67 -6.28
N PHE A 187 -13.61 3.19 -6.67
CA PHE A 187 -14.37 2.17 -5.95
C PHE A 187 -13.53 0.91 -5.76
N ASN A 188 -12.93 0.39 -6.82
CA ASN A 188 -12.13 -0.82 -6.73
C ASN A 188 -10.86 -0.64 -5.89
N LYS A 189 -10.20 0.53 -5.98
CA LYS A 189 -9.05 0.84 -5.12
C LYS A 189 -9.43 0.82 -3.63
N ILE A 190 -10.54 1.45 -3.27
CA ILE A 190 -11.02 1.50 -1.88
C ILE A 190 -11.55 0.12 -1.42
N SER A 191 -12.31 -0.58 -2.27
CA SER A 191 -12.83 -1.91 -1.96
C SER A 191 -11.71 -2.92 -1.69
N GLY A 192 -10.64 -2.88 -2.47
CA GLY A 192 -9.45 -3.72 -2.27
C GLY A 192 -8.51 -3.28 -1.15
N ALA A 193 -8.70 -2.09 -0.56
CA ALA A 193 -7.88 -1.62 0.54
C ALA A 193 -8.20 -2.37 1.85
N TYR A 194 -7.16 -2.59 2.66
CA TYR A 194 -7.31 -3.11 4.02
C TYR A 194 -8.00 -2.06 4.89
N THR A 195 -8.82 -2.52 5.82
CA THR A 195 -9.37 -1.64 6.86
C THR A 195 -8.22 -0.99 7.61
N LEU A 196 -8.43 0.27 8.02
CA LEU A 196 -7.48 1.07 8.78
C LEU A 196 -6.16 1.37 8.03
N SER A 197 -6.17 1.27 6.70
CA SER A 197 -5.02 1.63 5.86
C SER A 197 -5.33 2.84 4.99
N THR A 198 -4.30 3.65 4.74
CA THR A 198 -4.34 4.74 3.77
C THR A 198 -3.77 4.27 2.44
N ILE A 199 -4.53 4.51 1.37
CA ILE A 199 -4.14 4.24 -0.03
C ILE A 199 -4.09 5.55 -0.82
N TYR A 200 -3.35 5.60 -1.93
CA TYR A 200 -3.45 6.73 -2.85
C TYR A 200 -4.52 6.45 -3.91
N ILE A 201 -5.48 7.36 -4.02
CA ILE A 201 -6.50 7.33 -5.06
C ILE A 201 -5.91 7.84 -6.37
N LYS A 202 -5.19 8.96 -6.31
CA LYS A 202 -4.52 9.57 -7.46
C LYS A 202 -3.25 10.29 -6.98
N ASN A 203 -2.11 9.98 -7.59
CA ASN A 203 -0.77 10.50 -7.25
C ASN A 203 0.07 10.87 -8.47
N LYS A 204 -0.54 10.85 -9.66
CA LYS A 204 0.08 11.23 -10.94
C LYS A 204 -0.85 12.17 -11.67
N GLY A 205 -0.28 13.21 -12.29
CA GLY A 205 -1.03 14.18 -13.07
C GLY A 205 -2.16 14.86 -12.27
N LEU A 206 -1.93 15.11 -10.97
CA LEU A 206 -2.81 15.98 -10.20
C LEU A 206 -2.58 17.42 -10.62
N THR A 207 -3.66 18.12 -10.91
CA THR A 207 -3.63 19.57 -11.14
C THR A 207 -3.93 20.33 -9.86
N ASP A 208 -3.43 21.56 -9.73
CA ASP A 208 -3.71 22.42 -8.58
C ASP A 208 -5.21 22.67 -8.42
N ARG A 209 -5.96 22.70 -9.54
CA ARG A 209 -7.42 22.79 -9.53
C ARG A 209 -8.08 21.57 -8.88
N GLU A 210 -7.65 20.36 -9.23
CA GLU A 210 -8.18 19.13 -8.60
C GLU A 210 -7.88 19.11 -7.11
N ILE A 211 -6.67 19.54 -6.70
CA ILE A 211 -6.27 19.63 -5.29
C ILE A 211 -7.14 20.63 -4.54
N ALA A 212 -7.32 21.83 -5.08
CA ALA A 212 -8.14 22.87 -4.47
C ALA A 212 -9.60 22.43 -4.33
N GLN A 213 -10.18 21.84 -5.38
CA GLN A 213 -11.57 21.37 -5.37
C GLN A 213 -11.80 20.25 -4.35
N VAL A 214 -10.89 19.27 -4.28
CA VAL A 214 -10.97 18.22 -3.25
C VAL A 214 -10.74 18.80 -1.86
N GLY A 215 -9.79 19.73 -1.72
CA GLY A 215 -9.46 20.41 -0.47
C GLY A 215 -10.64 21.16 0.16
N GLU A 216 -11.40 21.86 -0.67
CA GLU A 216 -12.60 22.61 -0.26
C GLU A 216 -13.74 21.70 0.22
N HIS A 217 -13.84 20.49 -0.33
CA HIS A 217 -14.92 19.53 -0.02
C HIS A 217 -14.47 18.38 0.89
N LEU A 218 -13.33 18.48 1.58
CA LEU A 218 -12.82 17.41 2.46
C LEU A 218 -13.83 17.01 3.55
N SER A 219 -14.62 17.96 4.05
CA SER A 219 -15.68 17.69 5.05
C SER A 219 -16.82 16.83 4.52
N GLU A 220 -17.06 16.87 3.20
CA GLU A 220 -18.10 16.11 2.50
C GLU A 220 -17.59 14.76 1.97
N LEU A 221 -16.28 14.52 2.08
CA LEU A 221 -15.61 13.33 1.56
C LEU A 221 -14.94 12.55 2.71
N PRO A 222 -15.72 11.85 3.57
CA PRO A 222 -15.17 11.13 4.72
C PRO A 222 -14.05 10.17 4.33
N GLY A 223 -12.90 10.29 4.99
CA GLY A 223 -11.73 9.45 4.76
C GLY A 223 -10.84 9.89 3.60
N VAL A 224 -11.27 10.83 2.75
CA VAL A 224 -10.42 11.44 1.72
C VAL A 224 -9.47 12.45 2.37
N GLY A 225 -8.23 12.48 1.91
CA GLY A 225 -7.23 13.46 2.36
C GLY A 225 -6.28 13.86 1.23
N ILE A 226 -5.61 14.99 1.39
CA ILE A 226 -4.52 15.42 0.51
C ILE A 226 -3.21 15.09 1.21
N GLY A 227 -2.32 14.43 0.50
CA GLY A 227 -1.01 14.03 1.00
C GLY A 227 0.08 14.23 -0.05
N THR A 228 1.26 13.75 0.29
CA THR A 228 2.43 13.75 -0.59
C THR A 228 2.82 12.32 -0.91
N ASP A 229 3.02 12.04 -2.19
CA ASP A 229 3.66 10.84 -2.68
C ASP A 229 5.11 11.14 -3.08
N TRP A 230 5.98 10.15 -2.92
CA TRP A 230 7.39 10.24 -3.24
C TRP A 230 7.70 9.29 -4.40
N GLN A 231 8.17 9.87 -5.51
CA GLN A 231 8.58 9.12 -6.69
C GLN A 231 10.09 9.17 -6.86
N ARG A 232 10.70 8.07 -7.32
CA ARG A 232 12.15 8.06 -7.61
C ARG A 232 12.48 9.00 -8.77
N SER A 233 13.53 9.80 -8.62
CA SER A 233 14.09 10.66 -9.65
C SER A 233 15.55 10.27 -9.93
N TYR A 234 16.00 10.38 -11.18
CA TYR A 234 17.33 9.91 -11.60
C TYR A 234 18.15 11.02 -12.27
N PRO A 235 18.51 12.11 -11.56
CA PRO A 235 19.16 13.28 -12.18
C PRO A 235 20.53 12.95 -12.80
N ASN A 236 21.33 12.07 -12.16
CA ASN A 236 22.63 11.61 -12.70
C ASN A 236 22.73 10.08 -12.81
N GLY A 237 21.67 9.34 -12.46
CA GLY A 237 21.69 7.88 -12.37
C GLY A 237 21.32 7.11 -13.64
N SER A 238 20.90 7.79 -14.72
CA SER A 238 20.37 7.11 -15.92
C SER A 238 21.35 6.09 -16.54
N SER A 239 22.64 6.39 -16.54
CA SER A 239 23.69 5.50 -17.07
C SER A 239 23.94 4.22 -16.26
N ILE A 240 23.41 4.15 -15.04
CA ILE A 240 23.56 3.01 -14.11
C ILE A 240 22.21 2.56 -13.55
N GLN A 241 21.10 3.01 -14.16
CA GLN A 241 19.76 2.69 -13.67
C GLN A 241 19.51 1.18 -13.63
N SER A 242 20.10 0.43 -14.56
CA SER A 242 20.05 -1.03 -14.58
C SER A 242 20.72 -1.66 -13.36
N ILE A 243 21.80 -1.09 -12.85
CA ILE A 243 22.51 -1.55 -11.64
C ILE A 243 21.79 -1.07 -10.37
N ILE A 244 21.26 0.16 -10.38
CA ILE A 244 20.44 0.67 -9.27
C ILE A 244 19.21 -0.23 -9.05
N GLY A 245 18.58 -0.64 -10.15
CA GLY A 245 17.36 -1.44 -10.13
C GLY A 245 16.10 -0.59 -10.01
N SER A 246 15.02 -1.25 -9.61
CA SER A 246 13.66 -0.73 -9.65
C SER A 246 12.95 -0.90 -8.33
N VAL A 247 12.01 -0.01 -8.05
CA VAL A 247 11.07 -0.10 -6.94
C VAL A 247 9.70 -0.48 -7.49
N SER A 248 8.93 -1.27 -6.73
CA SER A 248 7.56 -1.60 -7.11
C SER A 248 6.71 -0.34 -7.23
N THR A 249 5.71 -0.40 -8.11
CA THR A 249 4.70 0.64 -8.19
C THR A 249 3.69 0.46 -7.07
N GLU A 250 2.96 1.51 -6.72
CA GLU A 250 1.83 1.39 -5.79
C GLU A 250 0.79 0.36 -6.27
N LYS A 251 0.51 0.34 -7.57
CA LYS A 251 -0.45 -0.61 -8.16
C LYS A 251 -0.02 -2.06 -7.95
N SER A 252 1.27 -2.35 -8.08
CA SER A 252 1.81 -3.68 -7.81
C SER A 252 1.98 -3.95 -6.31
N GLY A 253 2.19 -2.92 -5.49
CA GLY A 253 2.47 -3.06 -4.06
C GLY A 253 3.67 -3.98 -3.79
N LEU A 254 3.51 -4.89 -2.83
CA LEU A 254 4.48 -5.93 -2.53
C LEU A 254 4.52 -7.03 -3.61
N PRO A 255 5.69 -7.46 -4.08
CA PRO A 255 5.81 -8.56 -5.04
C PRO A 255 5.26 -9.87 -4.47
N SER A 256 4.39 -10.55 -5.22
CA SER A 256 3.69 -11.77 -4.80
C SER A 256 4.63 -12.85 -4.26
N ASP A 257 5.75 -13.09 -4.94
CA ASP A 257 6.72 -14.15 -4.60
C ASP A 257 7.44 -13.92 -3.26
N SER A 258 7.40 -12.69 -2.74
CA SER A 258 8.06 -12.28 -1.49
C SER A 258 7.10 -11.63 -0.49
N LEU A 259 5.80 -11.79 -0.72
CA LEU A 259 4.74 -11.16 0.07
C LEU A 259 4.88 -11.49 1.57
N GLN A 260 5.02 -12.77 1.90
CA GLN A 260 5.11 -13.20 3.30
C GLN A 260 6.36 -12.66 4.01
N TYR A 261 7.49 -12.56 3.29
CA TYR A 261 8.71 -11.95 3.81
C TYR A 261 8.47 -10.49 4.20
N TYR A 262 7.88 -9.70 3.32
CA TYR A 262 7.62 -8.28 3.60
C TYR A 262 6.57 -8.10 4.70
N LEU A 263 5.48 -8.87 4.70
CA LEU A 263 4.46 -8.80 5.76
C LEU A 263 5.06 -9.09 7.15
N ARG A 264 5.93 -10.10 7.25
CA ARG A 264 6.62 -10.44 8.51
C ARG A 264 7.57 -9.33 8.97
N ASN A 265 8.12 -8.56 8.04
CA ASN A 265 8.99 -7.42 8.30
C ASN A 265 8.23 -6.10 8.54
N GLY A 266 6.90 -6.17 8.76
CA GLY A 266 6.07 -5.02 9.12
C GLY A 266 5.63 -4.14 7.95
N TYR A 267 5.76 -4.63 6.71
CA TYR A 267 5.28 -3.92 5.54
C TYR A 267 3.77 -4.10 5.36
N SER A 268 3.14 -3.07 4.83
CA SER A 268 1.77 -3.09 4.34
C SER A 268 1.74 -3.58 2.88
N ARG A 269 0.67 -4.25 2.46
CA ARG A 269 0.59 -4.83 1.10
C ARG A 269 0.70 -3.83 -0.05
N ASN A 270 0.33 -2.59 0.21
CA ASN A 270 0.43 -1.47 -0.71
C ASN A 270 1.79 -0.73 -0.64
N ASP A 271 2.74 -1.22 0.15
CA ASP A 271 4.06 -0.62 0.24
C ASP A 271 4.86 -0.82 -1.05
N ARG A 272 5.68 0.20 -1.33
CA ARG A 272 6.64 0.18 -2.43
C ARG A 272 7.98 -0.29 -1.90
N VAL A 273 8.52 -1.33 -2.53
CA VAL A 273 9.77 -1.98 -2.11
C VAL A 273 10.73 -2.11 -3.28
N GLY A 274 12.02 -2.17 -2.98
CA GLY A 274 13.05 -2.52 -3.95
C GLY A 274 12.79 -3.90 -4.54
N THR A 275 12.63 -3.95 -5.87
CA THR A 275 12.33 -5.18 -6.61
C THR A 275 13.54 -5.79 -7.28
N SER A 276 14.59 -4.99 -7.53
CA SER A 276 15.79 -5.47 -8.21
C SER A 276 17.05 -4.74 -7.75
N TYR A 277 18.18 -5.43 -7.89
CA TYR A 277 19.55 -4.93 -7.69
C TYR A 277 19.75 -4.10 -6.41
N LEU A 278 20.39 -2.93 -6.48
CA LEU A 278 20.74 -2.13 -5.29
C LEU A 278 19.50 -1.70 -4.48
N GLU A 279 18.39 -1.37 -5.14
CA GLU A 279 17.13 -1.05 -4.45
C GLU A 279 16.63 -2.23 -3.61
N LYS A 280 16.76 -3.47 -4.11
CA LYS A 280 16.34 -4.69 -3.39
C LYS A 280 17.34 -5.07 -2.30
N GLU A 281 18.63 -5.09 -2.63
CA GLU A 281 19.70 -5.51 -1.73
C GLU A 281 19.73 -4.62 -0.47
N TYR A 282 19.65 -3.31 -0.66
CA TYR A 282 19.69 -2.34 0.43
C TYR A 282 18.30 -1.88 0.87
N GLU A 283 17.23 -2.57 0.50
CA GLU A 283 15.86 -2.26 0.92
C GLU A 283 15.72 -2.01 2.43
N PRO A 284 16.34 -2.81 3.34
CA PRO A 284 16.23 -2.56 4.78
C PRO A 284 16.81 -1.22 5.24
N LEU A 285 17.80 -0.68 4.52
CA LEU A 285 18.43 0.61 4.82
C LEU A 285 17.72 1.76 4.09
N LEU A 286 17.33 1.52 2.84
CA LEU A 286 16.71 2.51 1.95
C LEU A 286 15.26 2.79 2.33
N LYS A 287 14.57 1.84 2.97
CA LYS A 287 13.21 2.10 3.45
C LYS A 287 13.26 3.17 4.54
N GLY A 288 12.42 4.17 4.41
CA GLY A 288 12.19 5.11 5.51
C GLY A 288 11.28 4.50 6.57
N THR A 289 11.37 5.01 7.80
CA THR A 289 10.44 4.64 8.86
C THR A 289 9.20 5.51 8.70
N LYS A 290 8.04 4.89 8.48
CA LYS A 290 6.78 5.60 8.19
C LYS A 290 6.38 6.55 9.31
N SER A 291 5.74 7.65 8.94
CA SER A 291 5.02 8.50 9.90
C SER A 291 3.80 7.75 10.43
N THR A 292 3.50 7.95 11.70
CA THR A 292 2.46 7.27 12.45
C THR A 292 1.53 8.30 13.06
N ASN A 293 0.27 8.28 12.65
CA ASN A 293 -0.78 9.15 13.14
C ASN A 293 -1.82 8.30 13.88
N GLN A 294 -2.10 8.62 15.15
CA GLN A 294 -3.19 8.03 15.91
C GLN A 294 -4.48 8.78 15.60
N VAL A 295 -5.44 8.07 15.05
CA VAL A 295 -6.78 8.55 14.71
C VAL A 295 -7.74 8.06 15.77
N ILE A 296 -8.38 8.98 16.47
CA ILE A 296 -9.44 8.70 17.45
C ILE A 296 -10.77 8.73 16.70
N THR A 297 -11.50 7.61 16.72
CA THR A 297 -12.83 7.48 16.11
C THR A 297 -13.93 7.74 17.13
N LYS A 298 -15.04 8.32 16.67
CA LYS A 298 -16.29 8.41 17.43
C LYS A 298 -16.94 7.03 17.51
N SER A 299 -17.91 6.86 18.42
CA SER A 299 -18.68 5.62 18.60
C SER A 299 -19.42 5.13 17.35
N ASN A 300 -19.57 5.96 16.32
CA ASN A 300 -20.13 5.61 15.00
C ASN A 300 -19.08 5.27 13.93
N GLY A 301 -17.80 5.17 14.31
CA GLY A 301 -16.67 4.86 13.42
C GLY A 301 -16.09 6.06 12.66
N ASN A 302 -16.68 7.25 12.79
CA ASN A 302 -16.17 8.45 12.10
C ASN A 302 -14.91 9.00 12.78
N ILE A 303 -13.98 9.51 11.99
CA ILE A 303 -12.73 10.11 12.48
C ILE A 303 -13.02 11.41 13.23
N GLN A 304 -12.59 11.52 14.50
CA GLN A 304 -12.78 12.70 15.36
C GLN A 304 -11.54 13.58 15.40
N GLN A 305 -10.37 12.97 15.63
CA GLN A 305 -9.13 13.68 15.85
C GLN A 305 -7.95 12.84 15.41
N THR A 306 -6.96 13.48 14.79
CA THR A 306 -5.69 12.85 14.41
C THR A 306 -4.58 13.46 15.26
N LYS A 307 -3.79 12.62 15.94
CA LYS A 307 -2.61 12.99 16.70
C LYS A 307 -1.39 12.30 16.11
N THR A 308 -0.39 13.05 15.66
CA THR A 308 0.86 12.45 15.22
C THR A 308 1.61 11.84 16.40
N VAL A 309 1.88 10.54 16.32
CA VAL A 309 2.66 9.77 17.30
C VAL A 309 4.13 9.76 16.91
N TYR A 310 4.41 9.67 15.61
CA TYR A 310 5.76 9.66 15.06
C TYR A 310 5.79 10.36 13.70
N ASN A 311 6.72 11.30 13.51
CA ASN A 311 6.81 12.10 12.28
C ASN A 311 7.37 11.34 11.09
N GLY A 312 7.87 10.11 11.29
CA GLY A 312 8.57 9.37 10.25
C GLY A 312 10.00 9.88 10.06
N GLN A 313 10.82 9.05 9.43
CA GLN A 313 12.20 9.38 9.05
C GLN A 313 12.49 8.85 7.66
N ALA A 314 13.22 9.63 6.86
CA ALA A 314 13.71 9.18 5.57
C ALA A 314 14.63 7.96 5.72
N GLY A 315 14.69 7.12 4.69
CA GLY A 315 15.63 6.00 4.68
C GLY A 315 17.09 6.46 4.66
N ALA A 316 17.99 5.57 5.06
CA ALA A 316 19.42 5.84 5.03
C ALA A 316 19.92 5.98 3.59
N SER A 317 20.82 6.95 3.38
CA SER A 317 21.43 7.18 2.07
C SER A 317 22.55 6.19 1.78
N LEU A 318 22.72 5.85 0.51
CA LEU A 318 23.83 5.01 0.04
C LEU A 318 24.81 5.85 -0.77
N MET A 319 26.11 5.68 -0.50
CA MET A 319 27.17 6.27 -1.31
C MET A 319 27.86 5.16 -2.11
N LEU A 320 27.76 5.22 -3.43
CA LEU A 320 28.37 4.25 -4.32
C LEU A 320 29.84 4.58 -4.55
N THR A 321 30.61 3.56 -4.94
CA THR A 321 32.02 3.73 -5.33
C THR A 321 32.18 4.33 -6.73
N ILE A 322 31.15 4.23 -7.56
CA ILE A 322 31.13 4.69 -8.95
C ILE A 322 31.06 6.22 -9.00
N ASP A 323 31.87 6.83 -9.88
CA ASP A 323 31.74 8.24 -10.26
C ASP A 323 30.83 8.34 -11.51
N ALA A 324 29.75 9.11 -11.43
CA ALA A 324 28.76 9.20 -12.51
C ALA A 324 29.33 9.78 -13.83
N LYS A 325 30.30 10.70 -13.76
CA LYS A 325 30.98 11.28 -14.94
C LYS A 325 31.89 10.24 -15.57
N TYR A 326 32.70 9.56 -14.78
CA TYR A 326 33.62 8.53 -15.27
C TYR A 326 32.85 7.36 -15.90
N GLN A 327 31.81 6.86 -15.23
CA GLN A 327 30.90 5.85 -15.75
C GLN A 327 30.31 6.24 -17.12
N LYS A 328 29.79 7.47 -17.24
CA LYS A 328 29.25 7.98 -18.50
C LYS A 328 30.31 8.02 -19.60
N GLN A 329 31.54 8.41 -19.27
CA GLN A 329 32.66 8.43 -20.21
C GLN A 329 33.05 7.02 -20.68
N VAL A 330 33.10 6.05 -19.77
CA VAL A 330 33.39 4.65 -20.11
C VAL A 330 32.29 4.07 -21.01
N GLN A 331 31.00 4.26 -20.67
CA GLN A 331 29.89 3.81 -21.52
C GLN A 331 29.92 4.47 -22.91
N ALA A 332 30.18 5.78 -23.00
CA ALA A 332 30.28 6.48 -24.28
C ALA A 332 31.48 6.00 -25.12
N THR A 333 32.62 5.74 -24.47
CA THR A 333 33.81 5.20 -25.14
C THR A 333 33.56 3.80 -25.67
N LEU A 334 32.94 2.93 -24.86
CA LEU A 334 32.57 1.57 -25.26
C LEU A 334 31.62 1.60 -26.47
N LYS A 335 30.61 2.49 -26.46
CA LYS A 335 29.68 2.68 -27.59
C LYS A 335 30.40 3.06 -28.87
N ARG A 336 31.31 4.03 -28.78
CA ARG A 336 32.10 4.48 -29.92
C ARG A 336 32.97 3.36 -30.48
N VAL A 337 33.78 2.71 -29.63
CA VAL A 337 34.69 1.63 -30.05
C VAL A 337 33.91 0.47 -30.68
N TYR A 338 32.81 0.07 -30.05
CA TYR A 338 31.97 -1.02 -30.56
C TYR A 338 31.32 -0.66 -31.90
N SER A 339 30.78 0.56 -32.02
CA SER A 339 30.19 1.04 -33.28
C SER A 339 31.22 1.08 -34.42
N THR A 340 32.46 1.52 -34.15
CA THR A 340 33.55 1.49 -35.13
C THR A 340 33.90 0.06 -35.54
N ALA A 341 33.99 -0.87 -34.58
CA ALA A 341 34.24 -2.28 -34.89
C ALA A 341 33.12 -2.92 -35.72
N VAL A 342 31.85 -2.53 -35.50
CA VAL A 342 30.73 -2.97 -36.32
C VAL A 342 30.83 -2.38 -37.74
N GLY A 343 31.11 -1.08 -37.86
CA GLY A 343 31.27 -0.39 -39.15
C GLY A 343 32.39 -0.97 -40.01
N ASN A 344 33.50 -1.38 -39.39
CA ASN A 344 34.62 -2.02 -40.05
C ASN A 344 34.43 -3.53 -40.31
N GLY A 345 33.27 -4.09 -39.96
CA GLY A 345 32.95 -5.52 -40.14
C GLY A 345 33.54 -6.47 -39.08
N ALA A 346 34.49 -6.02 -38.25
CA ALA A 346 35.13 -6.82 -37.21
C ALA A 346 34.16 -7.36 -36.15
N ALA A 347 33.07 -6.65 -35.87
CA ALA A 347 32.04 -7.03 -34.89
C ALA A 347 30.71 -7.45 -35.53
N ARG A 348 30.72 -7.90 -36.80
CA ARG A 348 29.49 -8.27 -37.55
C ARG A 348 28.58 -9.22 -36.78
N TYR A 349 29.16 -10.28 -36.20
CA TYR A 349 28.46 -11.32 -35.44
C TYR A 349 28.53 -11.14 -33.93
N SER A 350 29.09 -10.03 -33.44
CA SER A 350 29.15 -9.78 -32.00
C SER A 350 27.79 -9.37 -31.47
N ASN A 351 27.40 -9.97 -30.35
CA ASN A 351 26.16 -9.67 -29.62
C ASN A 351 26.34 -8.53 -28.60
N GLY A 352 27.55 -7.97 -28.47
CA GLY A 352 27.78 -6.91 -27.51
C GLY A 352 29.25 -6.66 -27.16
N ALA A 353 29.45 -5.72 -26.24
CA ALA A 353 30.74 -5.43 -25.63
C ALA A 353 30.54 -4.98 -24.19
N TYR A 354 31.51 -5.29 -23.34
CA TYR A 354 31.44 -5.07 -21.89
C TYR A 354 32.78 -4.57 -21.36
N ALA A 355 32.74 -3.74 -20.32
CA ALA A 355 33.93 -3.23 -19.64
C ALA A 355 33.67 -3.02 -18.16
N VAL A 356 34.65 -3.37 -17.33
CA VAL A 356 34.64 -3.13 -15.88
C VAL A 356 35.94 -2.47 -15.49
N ALA A 357 35.85 -1.42 -14.68
CA ALA A 357 36.99 -0.80 -14.02
C ALA A 357 36.81 -0.93 -12.51
N MET A 358 37.83 -1.43 -11.82
CA MET A 358 37.81 -1.71 -10.38
C MET A 358 39.14 -1.30 -9.76
N ASN A 359 39.09 -0.78 -8.52
CA ASN A 359 40.28 -0.61 -7.70
C ASN A 359 40.71 -1.99 -7.17
N PRO A 360 41.90 -2.52 -7.55
CA PRO A 360 42.33 -3.86 -7.17
C PRO A 360 42.66 -4.00 -5.67
N GLN A 361 42.93 -2.90 -4.96
CA GLN A 361 43.27 -2.92 -3.54
C GLN A 361 42.02 -2.98 -2.65
N THR A 362 40.93 -2.35 -3.08
CA THR A 362 39.71 -2.22 -2.26
C THR A 362 38.50 -2.98 -2.80
N GLY A 363 38.58 -3.46 -4.05
CA GLY A 363 37.43 -4.03 -4.76
C GLY A 363 36.40 -3.00 -5.21
N ALA A 364 36.65 -1.70 -5.00
CA ALA A 364 35.70 -0.64 -5.35
C ALA A 364 35.49 -0.57 -6.87
N LEU A 365 34.24 -0.71 -7.32
CA LEU A 365 33.88 -0.55 -8.73
C LEU A 365 33.91 0.93 -9.12
N LEU A 366 34.68 1.25 -10.16
CA LEU A 366 34.82 2.59 -10.71
C LEU A 366 33.85 2.81 -11.87
N ALA A 367 33.68 1.80 -12.72
CA ALA A 367 32.72 1.80 -13.82
C ALA A 367 32.31 0.37 -14.21
N VAL A 368 31.06 0.24 -14.65
CA VAL A 368 30.47 -1.00 -15.18
C VAL A 368 29.67 -0.63 -16.43
N ALA A 369 30.22 -0.95 -17.59
CA ALA A 369 29.67 -0.57 -18.88
C ALA A 369 29.35 -1.80 -19.73
N GLY A 370 28.28 -1.72 -20.50
CA GLY A 370 27.84 -2.85 -21.32
C GLY A 370 26.91 -2.42 -22.45
N ILE A 371 27.01 -3.12 -23.57
CA ILE A 371 26.19 -2.94 -24.76
C ILE A 371 25.74 -4.32 -25.21
N ASN A 372 24.44 -4.48 -25.42
CA ASN A 372 23.86 -5.62 -26.10
C ASN A 372 23.43 -5.19 -27.51
N ARG A 373 23.75 -6.02 -28.51
CA ARG A 373 23.35 -5.85 -29.90
C ARG A 373 22.57 -7.08 -30.36
N ASN A 374 21.38 -6.85 -30.89
CA ASN A 374 20.68 -7.86 -31.68
C ASN A 374 21.32 -7.91 -33.07
N THR A 375 21.98 -9.01 -33.41
CA THR A 375 22.71 -9.18 -34.68
C THR A 375 21.80 -9.25 -35.90
N ASN A 376 20.54 -9.65 -35.74
CA ASN A 376 19.56 -9.71 -36.83
C ASN A 376 19.02 -8.33 -37.20
N THR A 377 18.74 -7.48 -36.20
CA THR A 377 18.15 -6.14 -36.42
C THR A 377 19.18 -5.01 -36.39
N GLY A 378 20.39 -5.28 -35.92
CA GLY A 378 21.44 -4.28 -35.68
C GLY A 378 21.18 -3.37 -34.48
N LYS A 379 20.03 -3.49 -33.79
CA LYS A 379 19.65 -2.62 -32.68
C LYS A 379 20.56 -2.84 -31.47
N THR A 380 21.08 -1.75 -30.92
CA THR A 380 21.90 -1.74 -29.71
C THR A 380 21.13 -1.19 -28.50
N THR A 381 21.45 -1.70 -27.31
CA THR A 381 20.87 -1.29 -26.03
C THR A 381 21.93 -1.30 -24.93
N ASP A 382 21.80 -0.40 -23.95
CA ASP A 382 22.70 -0.39 -22.79
C ASP A 382 22.43 -1.61 -21.91
N ASN A 383 23.49 -2.34 -21.55
CA ASN A 383 23.40 -3.61 -20.83
C ASN A 383 24.53 -3.75 -19.79
N ALA A 384 24.66 -2.78 -18.87
CA ALA A 384 25.68 -2.84 -17.83
C ALA A 384 25.59 -4.13 -16.97
N LEU A 385 24.38 -4.64 -16.74
CA LEU A 385 24.15 -5.89 -16.00
C LEU A 385 24.69 -7.15 -16.69
N GLY A 386 24.91 -7.09 -18.01
CA GLY A 386 25.52 -8.21 -18.74
C GLY A 386 26.91 -8.56 -18.24
N VAL A 387 27.61 -7.62 -17.59
CA VAL A 387 28.89 -7.88 -16.90
C VAL A 387 28.77 -8.99 -15.85
N ILE A 388 27.63 -9.06 -15.15
CA ILE A 388 27.41 -10.00 -14.04
C ILE A 388 26.58 -11.20 -14.53
N ASN A 389 25.62 -10.95 -15.42
CA ASN A 389 24.61 -11.93 -15.79
C ASN A 389 24.94 -12.72 -17.07
N GLN A 390 26.04 -12.43 -17.77
CA GLN A 390 26.43 -13.15 -18.98
C GLN A 390 27.79 -13.83 -18.82
N SER A 391 27.92 -15.02 -19.40
CA SER A 391 29.15 -15.79 -19.49
C SER A 391 29.78 -15.65 -20.86
N PHE A 392 31.11 -15.51 -20.91
CA PHE A 392 31.88 -15.45 -22.15
C PHE A 392 33.04 -16.45 -22.12
N VAL A 393 33.45 -16.93 -23.29
CA VAL A 393 34.71 -17.68 -23.42
C VAL A 393 35.86 -16.69 -23.27
N MET A 394 36.67 -16.88 -22.23
CA MET A 394 37.68 -15.89 -21.82
C MET A 394 38.94 -15.89 -22.71
N GLY A 395 39.24 -17.01 -23.38
CA GLY A 395 40.44 -17.14 -24.21
C GLY A 395 41.74 -17.01 -23.40
N SER A 396 42.79 -16.43 -24.01
CA SER A 396 44.14 -16.42 -23.42
C SER A 396 44.31 -15.55 -22.16
N VAL A 397 43.31 -14.77 -21.76
CA VAL A 397 43.41 -13.90 -20.57
C VAL A 397 43.55 -14.69 -19.26
N VAL A 398 43.19 -15.98 -19.25
CA VAL A 398 43.27 -16.85 -18.06
C VAL A 398 44.65 -17.48 -17.86
N LYS A 399 45.60 -17.32 -18.79
CA LYS A 399 46.92 -17.97 -18.73
C LYS A 399 47.69 -17.65 -17.45
N GLY A 400 47.54 -16.44 -16.89
CA GLY A 400 48.15 -16.10 -15.60
C GLY A 400 47.67 -17.01 -14.45
N ALA A 401 46.40 -17.41 -14.46
CA ALA A 401 45.87 -18.38 -13.49
C ALA A 401 46.42 -19.79 -13.75
N THR A 402 46.57 -20.20 -15.01
CA THR A 402 47.19 -21.48 -15.37
C THR A 402 48.65 -21.56 -14.91
N VAL A 403 49.43 -20.51 -15.15
CA VAL A 403 50.82 -20.38 -14.67
C VAL A 403 50.85 -20.39 -13.14
N GLY A 404 49.97 -19.63 -12.48
CA GLY A 404 49.83 -19.65 -11.02
C GLY A 404 49.56 -21.05 -10.46
N GLY A 405 48.65 -21.81 -11.09
CA GLY A 405 48.40 -23.21 -10.74
C GLY A 405 49.62 -24.10 -10.96
N GLY A 406 50.36 -23.89 -12.04
CA GLY A 406 51.62 -24.61 -12.32
C GLY A 406 52.69 -24.36 -11.26
N LEU A 407 52.85 -23.11 -10.81
CA LEU A 407 53.77 -22.74 -9.73
C LEU A 407 53.34 -23.34 -8.38
N ILE A 408 52.04 -23.26 -8.04
CA ILE A 408 51.49 -23.84 -6.79
C ILE A 408 51.72 -25.35 -6.74
N ASN A 409 51.49 -26.04 -7.85
CA ASN A 409 51.69 -27.48 -7.96
C ASN A 409 53.15 -27.89 -8.25
N LYS A 410 54.07 -26.93 -8.29
CA LYS A 410 55.51 -27.14 -8.56
C LYS A 410 55.80 -27.86 -9.89
N VAL A 411 54.92 -27.71 -10.88
CA VAL A 411 55.12 -28.21 -12.25
C VAL A 411 56.10 -27.31 -13.02
N ILE A 412 56.09 -26.01 -12.69
CA ILE A 412 57.01 -24.99 -13.19
C ILE A 412 57.62 -24.22 -12.01
N THR A 413 58.76 -23.55 -12.23
CA THR A 413 59.43 -22.65 -11.29
C THR A 413 59.50 -21.24 -11.88
N PRO A 414 59.74 -20.19 -11.06
CA PRO A 414 59.92 -18.83 -11.57
C PRO A 414 61.06 -18.70 -12.58
N GLU A 415 62.08 -19.58 -12.53
CA GLU A 415 63.23 -19.53 -13.43
C GLU A 415 63.11 -20.40 -14.69
N ASN A 416 62.12 -21.30 -14.78
CA ASN A 416 62.05 -22.31 -15.85
C ASN A 416 60.98 -22.05 -16.94
N ASN A 417 60.46 -20.83 -17.01
CA ASN A 417 59.33 -20.48 -17.87
C ASN A 417 59.72 -20.23 -19.33
#